data_AF-A0A947KVN5-F1
#
_entry.id   AF-A0A947KVN5-F1
#
_cell.length_a   1.000
_cell.length_b   1.000
_cell.length_c   1.000
_cell.angle_alpha   90.00
_cell.angle_beta   90.00
_cell.angle_gamma   90.00
#
_symmetry.space_group_name_H-M   'P 1'
#
loop_
_entity.id
_entity.type
_entity.pdbx_description
1 polymer ?
#
loop_
_entity_poly.entity_id
_entity_poly.type
_entity_poly.pdbx_seq_one_letter_code
_entity_poly.pdbx_strand_id
1 'polypeptide(L)'
;MKINKISTKIKVLGLLLIFLMLSVISTTIYLNQQNAKDALIINMVGKQRMLTQKMAKNIFYIYYSSNKDFYELNSAIDEFIATLNILKHGDKEKQIASVPTQKIADQLSEVNVLWEKFYEDIQNYKLYATTHEINSTNELKRIVDSIYKNNTILLDNVDKLVTLYTNNSETKTDYIRTFQYSSAAILFIIFLYSLFQLRVIESHVDEFMQYSKKLANDNENTDKLKPIQIEAESELLEVSDTINCFIKKINSAMDYSNEALLQSQQAAQKLEELTDEFDNILDELKDKQLTHKHLNNSEDIVIESTEELINSTKKLQNLKNELEKLTRSCQEAKL
;
A
#
# COMPACT_ATOMS: atom_id res chain seq x y z
N MET A 1 -8.48 16.02 -13.63
CA MET A 1 -8.73 15.43 -12.29
C MET A 1 -7.54 15.83 -11.42
N LYS A 2 -7.72 16.65 -10.36
CA LYS A 2 -6.61 17.17 -9.54
C LYS A 2 -5.96 16.00 -8.75
N ILE A 3 -4.84 15.46 -9.25
CA ILE A 3 -4.13 14.29 -8.69
C ILE A 3 -3.32 14.66 -7.44
N ASN A 4 -3.09 15.95 -7.16
CA ASN A 4 -2.23 16.42 -6.08
C ASN A 4 -2.99 16.72 -4.78
N LYS A 5 -3.90 15.83 -4.38
CA LYS A 5 -4.59 15.92 -3.09
C LYS A 5 -3.82 15.20 -1.99
N ILE A 6 -3.62 15.83 -0.83
CA ILE A 6 -2.99 15.19 0.35
C ILE A 6 -3.72 13.90 0.70
N SER A 7 -5.06 13.96 0.78
CA SER A 7 -5.89 12.80 1.13
C SER A 7 -5.74 11.66 0.12
N THR A 8 -5.64 11.99 -1.17
CA THR A 8 -5.48 10.99 -2.23
C THR A 8 -4.10 10.33 -2.16
N LYS A 9 -3.02 11.10 -1.99
CA LYS A 9 -1.66 10.57 -1.84
C LYS A 9 -1.57 9.57 -0.69
N ILE A 10 -2.09 9.94 0.49
CA ILE A 10 -2.07 9.10 1.70
C ILE A 10 -2.92 7.83 1.48
N LYS A 11 -4.13 7.95 0.94
CA LYS A 11 -5.02 6.80 0.69
C LYS A 11 -4.42 5.81 -0.30
N VAL A 12 -3.83 6.30 -1.39
CA VAL A 12 -3.20 5.44 -2.41
C VAL A 12 -2.01 4.69 -1.82
N LEU A 13 -1.11 5.38 -1.10
CA LEU A 13 0.03 4.75 -0.44
C LEU A 13 -0.40 3.71 0.59
N GLY A 14 -1.38 4.06 1.44
CA GLY A 14 -1.92 3.15 2.45
C GLY A 14 -2.58 1.91 1.86
N LEU A 15 -3.44 2.07 0.84
CA LEU A 15 -4.07 0.95 0.14
C LEU A 15 -3.03 0.04 -0.52
N LEU A 16 -2.00 0.61 -1.13
CA LEU A 16 -0.94 -0.13 -1.80
C LEU A 16 -0.13 -0.96 -0.78
N LEU A 17 0.22 -0.38 0.37
CA LEU A 17 0.89 -1.09 1.46
C LEU A 17 0.05 -2.24 2.02
N ILE A 18 -1.24 -2.00 2.29
CA ILE A 18 -2.16 -3.03 2.80
C ILE A 18 -2.32 -4.16 1.79
N PHE A 19 -2.50 -3.83 0.51
CA PHE A 19 -2.61 -4.81 -0.55
C PHE A 19 -1.36 -5.69 -0.66
N LEU A 20 -0.17 -5.09 -0.63
CA LEU A 20 1.09 -5.85 -0.65
C LEU A 20 1.25 -6.73 0.58
N MET A 21 0.90 -6.24 1.78
CA MET A 21 0.92 -7.06 3.00
C MET A 21 -0.01 -8.26 2.90
N LEU A 22 -1.25 -8.06 2.46
CA LEU A 22 -2.21 -9.14 2.27
C LEU A 22 -1.71 -10.17 1.26
N SER A 23 -1.13 -9.74 0.15
CA SER A 23 -0.54 -10.63 -0.85
C SER A 23 0.57 -11.52 -0.27
N VAL A 24 1.48 -10.95 0.53
CA VAL A 24 2.54 -11.71 1.21
C VAL A 24 1.98 -12.69 2.24
N ILE A 25 0.99 -12.27 3.02
CA ILE A 25 0.36 -13.15 4.03
C ILE A 25 -0.37 -14.31 3.35
N SER A 26 -1.18 -14.04 2.32
CA SER A 26 -1.92 -15.07 1.59
C SER A 26 -1.00 -16.09 0.93
N THR A 27 0.08 -15.64 0.28
CA THR A 27 1.07 -16.55 -0.32
C THR A 27 1.79 -17.39 0.72
N THR A 28 2.06 -16.83 1.91
CA THR A 28 2.66 -17.57 3.04
C THR A 28 1.73 -18.66 3.57
N ILE A 29 0.45 -18.35 3.76
CA ILE A 29 -0.55 -19.34 4.21
C ILE A 29 -0.67 -20.46 3.17
N TYR A 30 -0.78 -20.10 1.89
CA TYR A 30 -0.84 -21.06 0.79
C TYR A 30 0.38 -21.99 0.77
N LEU A 31 1.59 -21.44 0.94
CA LEU A 31 2.82 -22.23 1.01
C LEU A 31 2.83 -23.18 2.19
N ASN A 32 2.40 -22.74 3.37
CA ASN A 32 2.40 -23.61 4.55
C ASN A 32 1.46 -24.81 4.37
N GLN A 33 0.27 -24.58 3.80
CA GLN A 33 -0.66 -25.66 3.46
C GLN A 33 -0.07 -26.63 2.44
N GLN A 34 0.65 -26.11 1.44
CA GLN A 34 1.28 -26.93 0.43
C GLN A 34 2.45 -27.76 1.00
N ASN A 35 3.31 -27.16 1.82
CA ASN A 35 4.44 -27.85 2.44
C ASN A 35 3.98 -29.03 3.30
N ALA A 36 2.85 -28.90 4.01
CA ALA A 36 2.28 -30.00 4.77
C ALA A 36 1.90 -31.19 3.87
N LYS A 37 1.33 -30.91 2.69
CA LYS A 37 0.99 -31.95 1.69
C LYS A 37 2.23 -32.59 1.08
N ASP A 38 3.21 -31.78 0.71
CA ASP A 38 4.45 -32.27 0.12
C ASP A 38 5.22 -33.15 1.12
N ALA A 39 5.22 -32.80 2.42
CA ALA A 39 5.78 -33.64 3.48
C ALA A 39 5.08 -35.00 3.61
N LEU A 40 3.74 -35.05 3.50
CA LEU A 40 2.99 -36.31 3.48
C LEU A 40 3.39 -37.17 2.28
N ILE A 41 3.50 -36.57 1.09
CA ILE A 41 3.91 -37.26 -0.14
C ILE A 41 5.33 -37.81 0.02
N ILE A 42 6.29 -37.00 0.48
CA ILE A 42 7.68 -37.44 0.70
C ILE A 42 7.73 -38.61 1.68
N ASN A 43 6.94 -38.57 2.76
CA ASN A 43 6.88 -39.69 3.70
C ASN A 43 6.33 -40.98 3.05
N MET A 44 5.27 -40.87 2.24
CA MET A 44 4.71 -42.02 1.52
C MET A 44 5.70 -42.62 0.52
N VAL A 45 6.34 -41.80 -0.32
CA VAL A 45 7.35 -42.27 -1.28
C VAL A 45 8.57 -42.83 -0.52
N GLY A 46 8.98 -42.17 0.56
CA GLY A 46 10.07 -42.63 1.43
C GLY A 46 9.80 -44.01 2.03
N LYS A 47 8.55 -44.29 2.41
CA LYS A 47 8.10 -45.60 2.91
C LYS A 47 8.22 -46.70 1.87
N GLN A 48 8.11 -46.40 0.58
CA GLN A 48 8.30 -47.39 -0.49
C GLN A 48 9.69 -48.05 -0.40
N ARG A 49 10.75 -47.29 -0.10
CA ARG A 49 12.11 -47.85 0.10
C ARG A 49 12.12 -48.90 1.20
N MET A 50 11.53 -48.59 2.34
CA MET A 50 11.41 -49.52 3.46
C MET A 50 10.61 -50.77 3.08
N LEU A 51 9.51 -50.60 2.34
CA LEU A 51 8.65 -51.71 1.94
C LEU A 51 9.34 -52.70 1.00
N THR A 52 10.14 -52.23 0.02
CA THR A 52 10.96 -53.12 -0.83
C THR A 52 11.85 -54.03 0.02
N GLN A 53 12.57 -53.44 0.98
CA GLN A 53 13.46 -54.17 1.88
C GLN A 53 12.69 -55.07 2.85
N LYS A 54 11.54 -54.63 3.35
CA LYS A 54 10.68 -55.41 4.25
C LYS A 54 10.14 -56.66 3.54
N MET A 55 9.76 -56.55 2.26
CA MET A 55 9.32 -57.70 1.46
C MET A 55 10.46 -58.69 1.26
N ALA A 56 11.64 -58.23 0.80
CA ALA A 56 12.81 -59.09 0.62
C ALA A 56 13.25 -59.78 1.93
N LYS A 57 13.31 -59.03 3.04
CA LYS A 57 13.63 -59.56 4.38
C LYS A 57 12.67 -60.67 4.79
N ASN A 58 11.36 -60.45 4.64
CA ASN A 58 10.35 -61.45 4.99
C ASN A 58 10.50 -62.72 4.16
N ILE A 59 10.76 -62.59 2.86
CA ILE A 59 10.99 -63.74 1.98
C ILE A 59 12.22 -64.54 2.42
N PHE A 60 13.35 -63.88 2.69
CA PHE A 60 14.55 -64.56 3.18
C PHE A 60 14.32 -65.24 4.53
N TYR A 61 13.57 -64.60 5.44
CA TYR A 61 13.22 -65.20 6.72
C TYR A 61 12.34 -66.45 6.56
N ILE A 62 11.28 -66.37 5.74
CA ILE A 62 10.40 -67.51 5.43
C ILE A 62 11.20 -68.65 4.80
N TYR A 63 12.12 -68.30 3.88
CA TYR A 63 12.94 -69.28 3.16
C TYR A 63 13.86 -70.05 4.10
N TYR A 64 14.53 -69.34 5.03
CA TYR A 64 15.47 -69.95 5.94
C TYR A 64 14.82 -70.66 7.14
N SER A 65 13.79 -70.05 7.71
CA SER A 65 13.09 -70.60 8.89
C SER A 65 12.11 -71.72 8.53
N SER A 66 11.76 -71.87 7.25
CA SER A 66 10.65 -72.73 6.79
C SER A 66 9.28 -72.39 7.41
N ASN A 67 9.16 -71.23 8.07
CA ASN A 67 7.89 -70.72 8.60
C ASN A 67 7.09 -70.10 7.46
N LYS A 68 5.99 -70.77 7.04
CA LYS A 68 5.14 -70.35 5.91
C LYS A 68 4.12 -69.27 6.27
N ASP A 69 4.46 -68.39 7.22
CA ASP A 69 3.65 -67.23 7.56
C ASP A 69 3.94 -66.08 6.59
N PHE A 70 2.94 -65.73 5.78
CA PHE A 70 3.02 -64.64 4.80
C PHE A 70 2.32 -63.36 5.26
N TYR A 71 1.84 -63.28 6.52
CA TYR A 71 1.06 -62.14 6.99
C TYR A 71 1.81 -60.81 6.86
N GLU A 72 3.04 -60.73 7.39
CA GLU A 72 3.86 -59.51 7.28
C GLU A 72 4.23 -59.16 5.83
N LEU A 73 4.44 -60.18 5.00
CA LEU A 73 4.76 -60.00 3.58
C LEU A 73 3.56 -59.41 2.83
N ASN A 74 2.36 -59.99 2.98
CA ASN A 74 1.14 -59.51 2.34
C ASN A 74 0.80 -58.09 2.81
N SER A 75 0.92 -57.81 4.10
CA SER A 75 0.72 -56.44 4.62
C SER A 75 1.67 -55.42 3.98
N ALA A 76 2.93 -55.78 3.74
CA ALA A 76 3.88 -54.90 3.06
C ALA A 76 3.55 -54.70 1.57
N ILE A 77 3.10 -55.75 0.89
CA ILE A 77 2.64 -55.70 -0.51
C ILE A 77 1.42 -54.78 -0.64
N ASP A 78 0.41 -54.96 0.20
CA ASP A 78 -0.83 -54.18 0.16
C ASP A 78 -0.54 -52.70 0.37
N GLU A 79 0.35 -52.38 1.32
CA GLU A 79 0.77 -51.00 1.58
C GLU A 79 1.59 -50.39 0.43
N PHE A 80 2.44 -51.19 -0.23
CA PHE A 80 3.20 -50.76 -1.41
C PHE A 80 2.25 -50.40 -2.55
N ILE A 81 1.32 -51.30 -2.88
CA ILE A 81 0.32 -51.12 -3.95
C ILE A 81 -0.58 -49.91 -3.65
N ALA A 82 -1.09 -49.80 -2.43
CA ALA A 82 -1.95 -48.68 -2.03
C ALA A 82 -1.24 -47.33 -2.22
N THR A 83 0.03 -47.25 -1.82
CA THR A 83 0.81 -46.03 -1.97
C THR A 83 1.12 -45.72 -3.43
N LEU A 84 1.52 -46.72 -4.23
CA LEU A 84 1.81 -46.53 -5.65
C LEU A 84 0.58 -46.01 -6.41
N ASN A 85 -0.61 -46.51 -6.07
CA ASN A 85 -1.89 -46.03 -6.61
C ASN A 85 -2.17 -44.58 -6.22
N ILE A 86 -1.94 -44.19 -4.96
CA ILE A 86 -2.07 -42.79 -4.51
C ILE A 86 -1.11 -41.88 -5.29
N LEU A 87 0.13 -42.29 -5.51
CA LEU A 87 1.12 -41.49 -6.25
C LEU A 87 0.73 -41.32 -7.73
N LYS A 88 0.13 -42.35 -8.34
CA LYS A 88 -0.26 -42.35 -9.75
C LYS A 88 -1.55 -41.56 -10.00
N HIS A 89 -2.56 -41.77 -9.16
CA HIS A 89 -3.92 -41.27 -9.40
C HIS A 89 -4.31 -40.10 -8.49
N GLY A 90 -3.52 -39.82 -7.46
CA GLY A 90 -3.88 -38.89 -6.39
C GLY A 90 -4.85 -39.52 -5.39
N ASP A 91 -5.21 -38.73 -4.38
CA ASP A 91 -6.17 -39.09 -3.34
C ASP A 91 -6.95 -37.83 -2.96
N LYS A 92 -8.26 -37.81 -3.26
CA LYS A 92 -9.11 -36.64 -3.01
C LYS A 92 -9.33 -36.38 -1.53
N GLU A 93 -9.39 -37.43 -0.70
CA GLU A 93 -9.60 -37.30 0.74
C GLU A 93 -8.37 -36.68 1.41
N LYS A 94 -7.17 -37.11 0.97
CA LYS A 94 -5.90 -36.55 1.42
C LYS A 94 -5.49 -35.27 0.68
N GLN A 95 -6.29 -34.82 -0.28
CA GLN A 95 -6.02 -33.68 -1.16
C GLN A 95 -4.66 -33.76 -1.87
N ILE A 96 -4.29 -34.97 -2.28
CA ILE A 96 -3.07 -35.26 -3.03
C ILE A 96 -3.44 -35.24 -4.51
N ALA A 97 -2.81 -34.33 -5.25
CA ALA A 97 -2.94 -34.30 -6.70
C ALA A 97 -2.21 -35.49 -7.33
N SER A 98 -2.64 -35.86 -8.54
CA SER A 98 -1.90 -36.81 -9.37
C SER A 98 -0.51 -36.29 -9.70
N VAL A 99 0.32 -37.18 -10.25
CA VAL A 99 1.72 -36.97 -10.63
C VAL A 99 2.07 -35.51 -11.00
N PRO A 100 3.00 -34.85 -10.28
CA PRO A 100 3.21 -33.41 -10.37
C PRO A 100 4.05 -32.96 -11.59
N THR A 101 4.91 -33.82 -12.14
CA THR A 101 5.78 -33.49 -13.29
C THR A 101 5.95 -34.69 -14.21
N GLN A 102 6.27 -34.44 -15.49
CA GLN A 102 6.56 -35.50 -16.45
C GLN A 102 7.72 -36.40 -15.98
N LYS A 103 8.79 -35.82 -15.43
CA LYS A 103 9.94 -36.59 -14.90
C LYS A 103 9.52 -37.58 -13.80
N ILE A 104 8.62 -37.16 -12.92
CA ILE A 104 8.09 -38.02 -11.86
C ILE A 104 7.16 -39.09 -12.47
N ALA A 105 6.41 -38.76 -13.52
CA ALA A 105 5.57 -39.73 -14.23
C ALA A 105 6.40 -40.83 -14.87
N ASP A 106 7.48 -40.46 -15.56
CA ASP A 106 8.38 -41.38 -16.22
C ASP A 106 9.04 -42.32 -15.20
N GLN A 107 9.58 -41.76 -14.10
CA GLN A 107 10.18 -42.56 -13.03
C GLN A 107 9.16 -43.48 -12.34
N LEU A 108 7.94 -43.00 -12.12
CA LEU A 108 6.87 -43.80 -11.53
C LEU A 108 6.48 -44.97 -12.45
N SER A 109 6.50 -44.76 -13.77
CA SER A 109 6.29 -45.82 -14.76
C SER A 109 7.40 -46.87 -14.71
N GLU A 110 8.67 -46.45 -14.60
CA GLU A 110 9.80 -47.37 -14.45
C GLU A 110 9.70 -48.19 -13.16
N VAL A 111 9.37 -47.54 -12.04
CA VAL A 111 9.11 -48.21 -10.76
C VAL A 111 7.96 -49.21 -10.88
N ASN A 112 6.89 -48.89 -11.61
CA ASN A 112 5.77 -49.81 -11.81
C ASN A 112 6.18 -51.07 -12.57
N VAL A 113 6.98 -50.94 -13.64
CA VAL A 113 7.48 -52.09 -14.41
C VAL A 113 8.38 -52.98 -13.55
N LEU A 114 9.29 -52.38 -12.77
CA LEU A 114 10.16 -53.12 -11.86
C LEU A 114 9.37 -53.79 -10.73
N TRP A 115 8.33 -53.12 -10.23
CA TRP A 115 7.41 -53.66 -9.25
C TRP A 115 6.65 -54.88 -9.78
N GLU A 116 6.11 -54.82 -11.00
CA GLU A 116 5.38 -55.96 -11.60
C GLU A 116 6.24 -57.22 -11.65
N LYS A 117 7.50 -57.09 -12.07
CA LYS A 117 8.47 -58.19 -12.08
C LYS A 117 8.79 -58.70 -10.67
N PHE A 118 9.01 -57.79 -9.73
CA PHE A 118 9.30 -58.15 -8.34
C PHE A 118 8.09 -58.84 -7.67
N TYR A 119 6.88 -58.36 -7.96
CA TYR A 119 5.63 -58.93 -7.47
C TYR A 119 5.38 -60.34 -8.03
N GLU A 120 5.68 -60.56 -9.32
CA GLU A 120 5.64 -61.88 -9.94
C GLU A 120 6.58 -62.87 -9.23
N ASP A 121 7.84 -62.45 -8.97
CA ASP A 121 8.80 -63.26 -8.19
C ASP A 121 8.25 -63.61 -6.80
N ILE A 122 7.57 -62.67 -6.12
CA ILE A 122 6.94 -62.91 -4.83
C ILE A 122 5.81 -63.94 -4.92
N GLN A 123 4.93 -63.83 -5.92
CA GLN A 123 3.83 -64.79 -6.08
C GLN A 123 4.34 -66.19 -6.41
N ASN A 124 5.34 -66.28 -7.30
CA ASN A 124 6.01 -67.53 -7.61
C ASN A 124 6.65 -68.13 -6.35
N TYR A 125 7.33 -67.31 -5.53
CA TYR A 125 7.89 -67.76 -4.26
C TYR A 125 6.81 -68.38 -3.34
N LYS A 126 5.67 -67.71 -3.17
CA LYS A 126 4.55 -68.23 -2.34
C LYS A 126 4.01 -69.57 -2.86
N LEU A 127 3.90 -69.72 -4.18
CA LEU A 127 3.43 -70.95 -4.82
C LEU A 127 4.39 -72.12 -4.56
N TYR A 128 5.69 -71.95 -4.85
CA TYR A 128 6.67 -73.02 -4.66
C TYR A 128 6.96 -73.31 -3.18
N ALA A 129 6.88 -72.32 -2.31
CA ALA A 129 7.07 -72.51 -0.86
C ALA A 129 5.93 -73.35 -0.24
N THR A 130 4.73 -73.35 -0.83
CA THR A 130 3.58 -74.11 -0.34
C THR A 130 3.42 -75.48 -1.02
N THR A 131 4.03 -75.68 -2.20
CA THR A 131 3.95 -76.91 -2.99
C THR A 131 4.99 -77.96 -2.54
N HIS A 132 4.61 -79.25 -2.49
CA HIS A 132 5.43 -80.36 -1.96
C HIS A 132 6.21 -81.15 -3.04
N GLU A 133 6.54 -80.53 -4.18
CA GLU A 133 7.21 -81.21 -5.29
C GLU A 133 8.75 -81.27 -5.17
N ILE A 134 9.36 -82.33 -5.73
CA ILE A 134 10.80 -82.62 -5.65
C ILE A 134 11.65 -81.54 -6.36
N ASN A 135 11.13 -80.88 -7.39
CA ASN A 135 11.82 -79.81 -8.13
C ASN A 135 11.71 -78.43 -7.46
N SER A 136 10.88 -78.29 -6.41
CA SER A 136 10.60 -77.00 -5.77
C SER A 136 11.84 -76.36 -5.13
N THR A 137 12.83 -77.14 -4.67
CA THR A 137 13.99 -76.59 -3.96
C THR A 137 14.94 -75.79 -4.87
N ASN A 138 15.19 -76.28 -6.09
CA ASN A 138 16.05 -75.58 -7.04
C ASN A 138 15.38 -74.31 -7.58
N GLU A 139 14.08 -74.38 -7.87
CA GLU A 139 13.31 -73.22 -8.33
C GLU A 139 13.15 -72.16 -7.22
N LEU A 140 12.90 -72.58 -5.97
CA LEU A 140 12.89 -71.65 -4.82
C LEU A 140 14.21 -70.89 -4.68
N LYS A 141 15.34 -71.59 -4.79
CA LYS A 141 16.66 -70.94 -4.73
C LYS A 141 16.83 -69.90 -5.85
N ARG A 142 16.42 -70.24 -7.09
CA ARG A 142 16.48 -69.31 -8.23
C ARG A 142 15.60 -68.08 -8.02
N ILE A 143 14.39 -68.26 -7.50
CA ILE A 143 13.46 -67.16 -7.21
C ILE A 143 14.03 -66.27 -6.11
N VAL A 144 14.58 -66.84 -5.04
CA VAL A 144 15.22 -66.08 -3.95
C VAL A 144 16.41 -65.26 -4.46
N ASP A 145 17.24 -65.82 -5.34
CA ASP A 145 18.33 -65.09 -5.99
C ASP A 145 17.83 -63.96 -6.92
N SER A 146 16.69 -64.17 -7.61
CA SER A 146 16.02 -63.15 -8.42
C SER A 146 15.49 -62.00 -7.54
N ILE A 147 14.83 -62.33 -6.43
CA ILE A 147 14.31 -61.38 -5.45
C ILE A 147 15.42 -60.53 -4.87
N TYR A 148 16.57 -61.11 -4.53
CA TYR A 148 17.73 -60.36 -4.06
C TYR A 148 18.16 -59.28 -5.07
N LYS A 149 18.34 -59.66 -6.34
CA LYS A 149 18.78 -58.75 -7.40
C LYS A 149 17.73 -57.69 -7.75
N ASN A 150 16.48 -58.12 -7.96
CA ASN A 150 15.39 -57.22 -8.36
C ASN A 150 15.02 -56.26 -7.21
N ASN A 151 15.13 -56.68 -5.94
CA ASN A 151 14.95 -55.80 -4.79
C ASN A 151 15.94 -54.62 -4.79
N THR A 152 17.22 -54.87 -5.07
CA THR A 152 18.23 -53.79 -5.13
C THR A 152 17.96 -52.82 -6.27
N ILE A 153 17.58 -53.32 -7.45
CA ILE A 153 17.25 -52.49 -8.61
C ILE A 153 15.97 -51.66 -8.35
N LEU A 154 14.96 -52.27 -7.73
CA LEU A 154 13.72 -51.59 -7.36
C LEU A 154 14.00 -50.53 -6.28
N LEU A 155 14.80 -50.84 -5.26
CA LEU A 155 15.19 -49.89 -4.23
C LEU A 155 15.85 -48.64 -4.82
N ASP A 156 16.82 -48.81 -5.73
CA ASP A 156 17.52 -47.68 -6.38
C ASP A 156 16.54 -46.79 -7.17
N ASN A 157 15.61 -47.39 -7.90
CA ASN A 157 14.61 -46.63 -8.66
C ASN A 157 13.55 -45.96 -7.79
N VAL A 158 13.18 -46.59 -6.67
CA VAL A 158 12.33 -45.95 -5.66
C VAL A 158 13.09 -44.81 -4.98
N ASP A 159 14.39 -44.94 -4.72
CA ASP A 159 15.21 -43.86 -4.16
C ASP A 159 15.30 -42.66 -5.11
N LYS A 160 15.54 -42.90 -6.40
CA LYS A 160 15.44 -41.86 -7.44
C LYS A 160 14.07 -41.17 -7.44
N LEU A 161 12.98 -41.94 -7.32
CA LEU A 161 11.63 -41.39 -7.21
C LEU A 161 11.48 -40.49 -5.98
N VAL A 162 11.99 -40.91 -4.81
CA VAL A 162 12.02 -40.08 -3.59
C VAL A 162 12.76 -38.77 -3.86
N THR A 163 13.97 -38.85 -4.43
CA THR A 163 14.77 -37.66 -4.75
C THR A 163 14.03 -36.70 -5.69
N LEU A 164 13.33 -37.22 -6.71
CA LEU A 164 12.54 -36.37 -7.61
C LEU A 164 11.40 -35.65 -6.88
N TYR A 165 10.67 -36.33 -6.00
CA TYR A 165 9.61 -35.71 -5.19
C TYR A 165 10.17 -34.67 -4.21
N THR A 166 11.29 -34.98 -3.55
CA THR A 166 11.99 -34.05 -2.65
C THR A 166 12.43 -32.79 -3.41
N ASN A 167 13.14 -32.95 -4.52
CA ASN A 167 13.62 -31.81 -5.32
C ASN A 167 12.47 -30.95 -5.86
N ASN A 168 11.36 -31.58 -6.27
CA ASN A 168 10.17 -30.86 -6.71
C ASN A 168 9.55 -30.02 -5.59
N SER A 169 9.46 -30.57 -4.38
CA SER A 169 9.00 -29.84 -3.19
C SER A 169 9.93 -28.69 -2.87
N GLU A 170 11.24 -28.94 -2.81
CA GLU A 170 12.25 -27.92 -2.48
C GLU A 170 12.26 -26.78 -3.48
N THR A 171 12.24 -27.08 -4.78
CA THR A 171 12.20 -26.06 -5.85
C THR A 171 10.96 -25.16 -5.71
N LYS A 172 9.80 -25.74 -5.40
CA LYS A 172 8.56 -24.99 -5.19
C LYS A 172 8.67 -24.09 -3.96
N THR A 173 9.20 -24.61 -2.85
CA THR A 173 9.42 -23.84 -1.62
C THR A 173 10.43 -22.71 -1.85
N ASP A 174 11.52 -22.94 -2.58
CA ASP A 174 12.58 -21.96 -2.84
C ASP A 174 12.14 -20.82 -3.77
N TYR A 175 11.35 -21.13 -4.80
CA TYR A 175 10.76 -20.10 -5.67
C TYR A 175 9.89 -19.13 -4.86
N ILE A 176 9.01 -19.67 -4.01
CA ILE A 176 8.11 -18.85 -3.20
C ILE A 176 8.88 -18.11 -2.09
N ARG A 177 9.89 -18.72 -1.47
CA ARG A 177 10.75 -18.06 -0.49
C ARG A 177 11.48 -16.86 -1.10
N THR A 178 12.04 -17.04 -2.29
CA THR A 178 12.67 -15.95 -3.06
C THR A 178 11.67 -14.83 -3.36
N PHE A 179 10.45 -15.18 -3.78
CA PHE A 179 9.37 -14.23 -3.98
C PHE A 179 9.02 -13.45 -2.70
N GLN A 180 8.95 -14.11 -1.54
CA GLN A 180 8.67 -13.46 -0.24
C GLN A 180 9.76 -12.45 0.13
N TYR A 181 11.05 -12.81 0.00
CA TYR A 181 12.14 -11.89 0.29
C TYR A 181 12.16 -10.68 -0.65
N SER A 182 11.94 -10.91 -1.95
CA SER A 182 11.86 -9.80 -2.91
C SER A 182 10.65 -8.87 -2.63
N SER A 183 9.49 -9.44 -2.30
CA SER A 183 8.29 -8.69 -1.94
C SER A 183 8.49 -7.88 -0.65
N ALA A 184 9.15 -8.46 0.35
CA ALA A 184 9.49 -7.77 1.59
C ALA A 184 10.44 -6.59 1.35
N ALA A 185 11.45 -6.76 0.50
CA ALA A 185 12.37 -5.68 0.12
C ALA A 185 11.63 -4.53 -0.62
N ILE A 186 10.76 -4.87 -1.57
CA ILE A 186 9.92 -3.89 -2.28
C ILE A 186 9.00 -3.15 -1.30
N LEU A 187 8.36 -3.88 -0.39
CA LEU A 187 7.49 -3.30 0.64
C LEU A 187 8.27 -2.33 1.53
N PHE A 188 9.51 -2.69 1.92
CA PHE A 188 10.37 -1.82 2.71
C PHE A 188 10.74 -0.52 1.95
N ILE A 189 11.04 -0.61 0.66
CA ILE A 189 11.31 0.58 -0.18
C ILE A 189 10.08 1.48 -0.26
N ILE A 190 8.90 0.90 -0.49
CA ILE A 190 7.63 1.65 -0.55
C ILE A 190 7.31 2.29 0.79
N PHE A 191 7.58 1.59 1.89
CA PHE A 191 7.43 2.12 3.23
C PHE A 191 8.33 3.33 3.47
N LEU A 192 9.62 3.25 3.11
CA LEU A 192 10.55 4.39 3.19
C LEU A 192 10.09 5.56 2.32
N TYR A 193 9.64 5.28 1.09
CA TYR A 193 9.08 6.29 0.21
C TYR A 193 7.84 6.96 0.80
N SER A 194 6.96 6.19 1.46
CA SER A 194 5.79 6.72 2.16
C SER A 194 6.17 7.64 3.31
N LEU A 195 7.21 7.28 4.10
CA LEU A 195 7.72 8.16 5.16
C LEU A 195 8.31 9.45 4.61
N PHE A 196 9.04 9.37 3.50
CA PHE A 196 9.58 10.55 2.83
C PHE A 196 8.45 11.47 2.33
N GLN A 197 7.43 10.92 1.68
CA GLN A 197 6.28 11.69 1.23
C GLN A 197 5.53 12.37 2.38
N LEU A 198 5.40 11.70 3.53
CA LEU A 198 4.80 12.32 4.73
C LEU A 198 5.61 13.53 5.20
N ARG A 199 6.95 13.46 5.18
CA ARG A 199 7.81 14.61 5.53
C ARG A 199 7.70 15.77 4.54
N VAL A 200 7.53 15.49 3.25
CA VAL A 200 7.31 16.55 2.25
C VAL A 200 5.99 17.28 2.53
N ILE A 201 4.92 16.54 2.80
CA ILE A 201 3.62 17.13 3.14
C ILE A 201 3.73 17.95 4.43
N GLU A 202 4.42 17.44 5.46
CA GLU A 202 4.70 18.16 6.70
C GLU A 202 5.41 19.49 6.42
N SER A 203 6.44 19.49 5.57
CA SER A 203 7.18 20.69 5.18
C SER A 203 6.29 21.73 4.49
N HIS A 204 5.41 21.33 3.56
CA HIS A 204 4.51 22.28 2.89
C HIS A 204 3.48 22.88 3.86
N VAL A 205 2.99 22.09 4.81
CA VAL A 205 2.09 22.57 5.87
C VAL A 205 2.82 23.56 6.78
N ASP A 206 4.07 23.26 7.16
CA ASP A 206 4.90 24.16 7.96
C ASP A 206 5.20 25.48 7.24
N GLU A 207 5.52 25.43 5.94
CA GLU A 207 5.74 26.61 5.13
C GLU A 207 4.47 27.48 5.06
N PHE A 208 3.31 26.87 4.76
CA PHE A 208 2.02 27.56 4.79
C PHE A 208 1.75 28.20 6.16
N MET A 209 2.01 27.46 7.25
CA MET A 209 1.82 27.95 8.62
C MET A 209 2.77 29.12 8.94
N GLN A 210 4.02 29.06 8.48
CA GLN A 210 4.98 30.15 8.63
C GLN A 210 4.54 31.40 7.84
N TYR A 211 4.04 31.24 6.61
CA TYR A 211 3.48 32.37 5.86
C TYR A 211 2.26 32.97 6.56
N SER A 212 1.34 32.14 7.05
CA SER A 212 0.20 32.61 7.82
C SER A 212 0.63 33.35 9.09
N LYS A 213 1.68 32.86 9.78
CA LYS A 213 2.24 33.54 10.96
C LYS A 213 2.95 34.84 10.61
N LYS A 214 3.65 34.91 9.47
CA LYS A 214 4.27 36.15 8.97
C LYS A 214 3.19 37.17 8.62
N LEU A 215 2.14 36.77 7.92
CA LEU A 215 0.98 37.63 7.61
C LEU A 215 0.34 38.18 8.88
N ALA A 216 0.23 37.37 9.94
CA ALA A 216 -0.34 37.78 11.21
C ALA A 216 0.58 38.68 12.06
N ASN A 217 1.90 38.53 11.94
CA ASN A 217 2.90 39.20 12.78
C ASN A 217 3.82 40.14 11.98
N ASP A 218 3.44 40.56 10.77
CA ASP A 218 4.28 41.43 9.96
C ASP A 218 4.38 42.79 10.66
N ASN A 219 5.53 43.04 11.29
CA ASN A 219 5.86 44.29 11.96
C ASN A 219 6.44 45.32 10.98
N GLU A 220 6.63 44.95 9.71
CA GLU A 220 7.01 45.91 8.68
C GLU A 220 5.82 46.84 8.45
N ASN A 221 6.05 48.15 8.65
CA ASN A 221 5.18 49.25 8.23
C ASN A 221 4.98 49.22 6.71
N THR A 222 4.27 48.22 6.21
CA THR A 222 3.94 48.05 4.80
C THR A 222 2.45 48.36 4.66
N ASP A 223 2.14 49.35 3.83
CA ASP A 223 0.77 49.82 3.58
C ASP A 223 -0.14 48.74 2.95
N LYS A 224 0.41 47.57 2.56
CA LYS A 224 -0.30 46.48 1.88
C LYS A 224 0.16 45.10 2.35
N LEU A 225 -0.82 44.23 2.58
CA LEU A 225 -0.61 42.81 2.86
C LEU A 225 -0.09 42.09 1.60
N LYS A 226 0.96 41.27 1.75
CA LYS A 226 1.53 40.48 0.65
C LYS A 226 0.77 39.16 0.47
N PRO A 227 0.45 38.75 -0.77
CA PRO A 227 -0.21 37.47 -1.02
C PRO A 227 0.71 36.28 -0.66
N ILE A 228 0.10 35.20 -0.17
CA ILE A 228 0.76 33.92 0.08
C ILE A 228 1.13 33.30 -1.28
N GLN A 229 2.41 33.02 -1.47
CA GLN A 229 2.94 32.29 -2.63
C GLN A 229 3.60 31.02 -2.12
N ILE A 230 2.92 29.88 -2.29
CA ILE A 230 3.43 28.56 -1.91
C ILE A 230 3.23 27.59 -3.07
N GLU A 231 4.17 26.67 -3.24
CA GLU A 231 4.01 25.51 -4.11
C GLU A 231 3.65 24.31 -3.23
N ALA A 232 2.38 23.90 -3.27
CA ALA A 232 1.86 22.88 -2.35
C ALA A 232 0.76 22.03 -2.99
N GLU A 233 0.25 21.06 -2.23
CA GLU A 233 -0.91 20.27 -2.61
C GLU A 233 -2.16 21.12 -2.83
N SER A 234 -3.09 20.59 -3.63
CA SER A 234 -4.25 21.34 -4.08
C SER A 234 -5.15 21.86 -2.97
N GLU A 235 -5.23 21.16 -1.82
CA GLU A 235 -5.98 21.65 -0.66
C GLU A 235 -5.32 22.87 -0.02
N LEU A 236 -3.98 22.90 0.09
CA LEU A 236 -3.25 24.06 0.61
C LEU A 236 -3.30 25.24 -0.36
N LEU A 237 -3.23 24.98 -1.67
CA LEU A 237 -3.40 26.00 -2.71
C LEU A 237 -4.80 26.62 -2.67
N GLU A 238 -5.86 25.82 -2.49
CA GLU A 238 -7.23 26.33 -2.40
C GLU A 238 -7.44 27.25 -1.18
N VAL A 239 -6.85 26.89 -0.04
CA VAL A 239 -6.84 27.76 1.15
C VAL A 239 -6.03 29.03 0.89
N SER A 240 -4.85 28.91 0.28
CA SER A 240 -4.01 30.04 -0.09
C SER A 240 -4.72 31.01 -1.04
N ASP A 241 -5.41 30.52 -2.06
CA ASP A 241 -6.18 31.33 -3.02
C ASP A 241 -7.32 32.09 -2.34
N THR A 242 -7.99 31.45 -1.38
CA THR A 242 -9.05 32.06 -0.58
C THR A 242 -8.51 33.20 0.27
N ILE A 243 -7.38 32.97 0.95
CA ILE A 243 -6.69 34.00 1.75
C ILE A 243 -6.18 35.13 0.84
N ASN A 244 -5.61 34.81 -0.33
CA ASN A 244 -5.14 35.80 -1.29
C ASN A 244 -6.27 36.69 -1.84
N CYS A 245 -7.46 36.11 -2.06
CA CYS A 245 -8.65 36.87 -2.44
C CYS A 245 -9.07 37.84 -1.32
N PHE A 246 -9.02 37.40 -0.06
CA PHE A 246 -9.28 38.24 1.10
C PHE A 246 -8.26 39.38 1.23
N ILE A 247 -6.96 39.07 1.13
CA ILE A 247 -5.85 40.05 1.11
C ILE A 247 -6.09 41.10 0.02
N LYS A 248 -6.45 40.68 -1.19
CA LYS A 248 -6.73 41.59 -2.31
C LYS A 248 -7.89 42.54 -2.00
N LYS A 249 -8.97 42.04 -1.38
CA LYS A 249 -10.12 42.87 -0.99
C LYS A 249 -9.76 43.89 0.08
N ILE A 250 -8.97 43.51 1.09
CA ILE A 250 -8.47 44.43 2.12
C ILE A 250 -7.59 45.51 1.48
N ASN A 251 -6.58 45.12 0.70
CA ASN A 251 -5.69 46.07 0.04
C ASN A 251 -6.47 47.05 -0.87
N SER A 252 -7.48 46.56 -1.60
CA SER A 252 -8.33 47.41 -2.44
C SER A 252 -9.18 48.38 -1.60
N ALA A 253 -9.75 47.93 -0.48
CA ALA A 253 -10.50 48.79 0.43
C ALA A 253 -9.62 49.88 1.07
N MET A 254 -8.37 49.53 1.40
CA MET A 254 -7.35 50.47 1.88
C MET A 254 -7.02 51.53 0.83
N ASP A 255 -6.80 51.11 -0.43
CA ASP A 255 -6.52 52.01 -1.55
C ASP A 255 -7.69 52.97 -1.81
N TYR A 256 -8.93 52.47 -1.88
CA TYR A 256 -10.11 53.31 -2.04
C TYR A 256 -10.33 54.28 -0.87
N SER A 257 -10.05 53.84 0.36
CA SER A 257 -10.15 54.69 1.55
C SER A 257 -9.11 55.83 1.52
N ASN A 258 -7.85 55.52 1.16
CA ASN A 258 -6.80 56.53 1.02
C ASN A 258 -7.12 57.55 -0.09
N GLU A 259 -7.58 57.08 -1.25
CA GLU A 259 -7.96 57.96 -2.37
C GLU A 259 -9.14 58.87 -1.99
N ALA A 260 -10.19 58.30 -1.39
CA ALA A 260 -11.35 59.06 -0.94
C ALA A 260 -10.97 60.10 0.13
N LEU A 261 -10.05 59.76 1.03
CA LEU A 261 -9.56 60.67 2.07
C LEU A 261 -8.79 61.85 1.46
N LEU A 262 -7.92 61.60 0.49
CA LEU A 262 -7.18 62.66 -0.22
C LEU A 262 -8.13 63.59 -0.98
N GLN A 263 -9.08 63.03 -1.73
CA GLN A 263 -10.08 63.83 -2.46
C GLN A 263 -10.96 64.65 -1.50
N SER A 264 -11.35 64.07 -0.37
CA SER A 264 -12.13 64.76 0.66
C SER A 264 -11.34 65.92 1.28
N GLN A 265 -10.05 65.73 1.57
CA GLN A 265 -9.19 66.83 2.05
C GLN A 265 -9.07 67.97 1.03
N GLN A 266 -8.87 67.63 -0.25
CA GLN A 266 -8.79 68.62 -1.33
C GLN A 266 -10.12 69.36 -1.55
N ALA A 267 -11.25 68.65 -1.46
CA ALA A 267 -12.56 69.26 -1.59
C ALA A 267 -12.88 70.19 -0.40
N ALA A 268 -12.52 69.80 0.82
CA ALA A 268 -12.67 70.65 2.01
C ALA A 268 -11.89 71.95 1.86
N GLN A 269 -10.62 71.87 1.44
CA GLN A 269 -9.78 73.04 1.21
C GLN A 269 -10.39 73.99 0.16
N LYS A 270 -10.91 73.45 -0.95
CA LYS A 270 -11.54 74.28 -1.99
C LYS A 270 -12.85 74.93 -1.53
N LEU A 271 -13.64 74.25 -0.71
CA LEU A 271 -14.87 74.83 -0.15
C LEU A 271 -14.55 75.92 0.87
N GLU A 272 -13.48 75.75 1.65
CA GLU A 272 -12.96 76.79 2.55
C GLU A 272 -12.52 78.03 1.76
N GLU A 273 -11.73 77.85 0.69
CA GLU A 273 -11.35 78.94 -0.24
C GLU A 273 -12.58 79.64 -0.86
N LEU A 274 -13.62 78.87 -1.24
CA LEU A 274 -14.87 79.44 -1.76
C LEU A 274 -15.67 80.19 -0.70
N THR A 275 -15.66 79.74 0.55
CA THR A 275 -16.33 80.43 1.67
C THR A 275 -15.68 81.79 1.89
N ASP A 276 -14.34 81.85 1.89
CA ASP A 276 -13.59 83.10 1.97
C ASP A 276 -13.91 84.04 0.78
N GLU A 277 -14.09 83.50 -0.44
CA GLU A 277 -14.53 84.29 -1.60
C GLU A 277 -15.96 84.82 -1.43
N PHE A 278 -16.88 84.01 -0.91
CA PHE A 278 -18.25 84.43 -0.62
C PHE A 278 -18.29 85.55 0.42
N ASP A 279 -17.54 85.44 1.51
CA ASP A 279 -17.41 86.47 2.55
C ASP A 279 -16.98 87.81 1.95
N ASN A 280 -15.95 87.80 1.09
CA ASN A 280 -15.46 88.99 0.41
C ASN A 280 -16.52 89.61 -0.51
N ILE A 281 -17.23 88.80 -1.30
CA ILE A 281 -18.30 89.26 -2.20
C ILE A 281 -19.49 89.82 -1.41
N LEU A 282 -19.82 89.20 -0.27
CA LEU A 282 -20.89 89.64 0.63
C LEU A 282 -20.60 91.01 1.26
N ASP A 283 -19.35 91.23 1.66
CA ASP A 283 -18.91 92.52 2.16
C ASP A 283 -18.93 93.62 1.08
N GLU A 284 -18.63 93.27 -0.17
CA GLU A 284 -18.66 94.19 -1.31
C GLU A 284 -20.09 94.57 -1.76
N LEU A 285 -21.07 93.67 -1.55
CA LEU A 285 -22.46 93.82 -2.01
C LEU A 285 -23.44 94.43 -1.00
N LYS A 286 -22.96 94.90 0.17
CA LYS A 286 -23.72 95.43 1.33
C LYS A 286 -24.85 96.44 1.05
N ASP A 287 -24.93 97.00 -0.17
CA ASP A 287 -25.88 98.05 -0.58
C ASP A 287 -27.05 97.58 -1.51
N LYS A 288 -27.18 96.29 -1.84
CA LYS A 288 -28.25 95.78 -2.75
C LYS A 288 -29.13 94.67 -2.13
N GLN A 289 -30.30 95.07 -1.64
CA GLN A 289 -31.26 94.25 -0.86
C GLN A 289 -31.74 92.92 -1.49
N LEU A 290 -31.67 92.72 -2.80
CA LEU A 290 -32.24 91.54 -3.47
C LEU A 290 -31.21 90.41 -3.73
N THR A 291 -29.91 90.71 -3.74
CA THR A 291 -28.83 89.72 -3.94
C THR A 291 -28.42 88.99 -2.65
N HIS A 292 -28.62 89.61 -1.49
CA HIS A 292 -28.17 89.07 -0.20
C HIS A 292 -28.80 87.72 0.16
N LYS A 293 -30.10 87.51 -0.06
CA LYS A 293 -30.78 86.29 0.42
C LYS A 293 -30.29 85.02 -0.28
N HIS A 294 -30.06 85.08 -1.59
CA HIS A 294 -29.56 83.92 -2.34
C HIS A 294 -28.07 83.66 -2.08
N LEU A 295 -27.30 84.73 -1.82
CA LEU A 295 -25.88 84.63 -1.53
C LEU A 295 -25.63 84.05 -0.12
N ASN A 296 -26.33 84.55 0.91
CA ASN A 296 -26.29 83.98 2.27
C ASN A 296 -26.75 82.52 2.28
N ASN A 297 -27.83 82.18 1.57
CA ASN A 297 -28.26 80.78 1.46
C ASN A 297 -27.20 79.90 0.78
N SER A 298 -26.41 80.45 -0.15
CA SER A 298 -25.35 79.70 -0.83
C SER A 298 -24.13 79.52 0.07
N GLU A 299 -23.75 80.56 0.83
CA GLU A 299 -22.74 80.51 1.88
C GLU A 299 -23.10 79.47 2.95
N ASP A 300 -24.33 79.49 3.47
CA ASP A 300 -24.84 78.50 4.44
C ASP A 300 -24.71 77.07 3.89
N ILE A 301 -25.08 76.85 2.62
CA ILE A 301 -24.95 75.54 1.96
C ILE A 301 -23.48 75.12 1.82
N VAL A 302 -22.57 76.04 1.50
CA VAL A 302 -21.13 75.75 1.41
C VAL A 302 -20.57 75.41 2.79
N ILE A 303 -20.92 76.15 3.84
CA ILE A 303 -20.51 75.87 5.22
C ILE A 303 -21.05 74.49 5.66
N GLU A 304 -22.33 74.22 5.45
CA GLU A 304 -22.95 72.92 5.77
C GLU A 304 -22.26 71.77 5.01
N SER A 305 -22.03 71.96 3.70
CA SER A 305 -21.31 70.99 2.87
C SER A 305 -19.89 70.75 3.36
N THR A 306 -19.19 71.80 3.80
CA THR A 306 -17.83 71.71 4.34
C THR A 306 -17.83 70.94 5.66
N GLU A 307 -18.79 71.20 6.55
CA GLU A 307 -18.94 70.49 7.82
C GLU A 307 -19.27 69.00 7.62
N GLU A 308 -20.20 68.68 6.71
CA GLU A 308 -20.51 67.30 6.34
C GLU A 308 -19.30 66.57 5.74
N LEU A 309 -18.49 67.28 4.95
CA LEU A 309 -17.32 66.72 4.28
C LEU A 309 -16.15 66.53 5.25
N ILE A 310 -15.97 67.42 6.23
CA ILE A 310 -15.05 67.23 7.37
C ILE A 310 -15.48 66.01 8.19
N ASN A 311 -16.77 65.87 8.50
CA ASN A 311 -17.31 64.71 9.21
C ASN A 311 -17.09 63.40 8.43
N SER A 312 -17.27 63.43 7.11
CA SER A 312 -17.00 62.29 6.23
C SER A 312 -15.51 61.94 6.16
N THR A 313 -14.64 62.95 6.09
CA THR A 313 -13.17 62.80 6.17
C THR A 313 -12.77 62.11 7.48
N LYS A 314 -13.37 62.52 8.61
CA LYS A 314 -13.14 61.90 9.92
C LYS A 314 -13.60 60.44 9.97
N LYS A 315 -14.74 60.11 9.35
CA LYS A 315 -15.21 58.71 9.22
C LYS A 315 -14.28 57.87 8.34
N LEU A 316 -13.78 58.41 7.23
CA LEU A 316 -12.79 57.75 6.37
C LEU A 316 -11.45 57.56 7.08
N GLN A 317 -11.00 58.54 7.86
CA GLN A 317 -9.81 58.42 8.70
C GLN A 317 -10.00 57.33 9.76
N ASN A 318 -11.17 57.25 10.38
CA ASN A 318 -11.49 56.17 11.32
C ASN A 318 -11.50 54.80 10.63
N LEU A 319 -12.10 54.70 9.44
CA LEU A 319 -12.09 53.47 8.64
C LEU A 319 -10.65 53.04 8.29
N LYS A 320 -9.82 53.98 7.83
CA LYS A 320 -8.39 53.75 7.59
C LYS A 320 -7.69 53.24 8.85
N ASN A 321 -7.90 53.90 9.99
CA ASN A 321 -7.32 53.49 11.26
C ASN A 321 -7.80 52.08 11.68
N GLU A 322 -9.08 51.73 11.47
CA GLU A 322 -9.61 50.39 11.75
C GLU A 322 -9.08 49.33 10.77
N LEU A 323 -8.86 49.67 9.50
CA LEU A 323 -8.22 48.78 8.52
C LEU A 323 -6.73 48.59 8.82
N GLU A 324 -6.01 49.64 9.21
CA GLU A 324 -4.64 49.57 9.72
C GLU A 324 -4.57 48.74 11.01
N LYS A 325 -5.53 48.91 11.93
CA LYS A 325 -5.66 48.07 13.12
C LYS A 325 -5.96 46.63 12.74
N LEU A 326 -6.84 46.32 11.80
CA LEU A 326 -7.10 44.95 11.32
C LEU A 326 -5.84 44.30 10.75
N THR A 327 -5.01 45.10 10.07
CA THR A 327 -3.71 44.70 9.55
C THR A 327 -2.70 44.44 10.70
N ARG A 328 -2.81 45.18 11.81
CA ARG A 328 -1.96 45.06 13.01
C ARG A 328 -2.50 44.09 14.08
N SER A 329 -3.81 43.86 14.20
CA SER A 329 -4.47 43.18 15.33
C SER A 329 -4.35 41.67 15.28
N CYS A 330 -3.83 41.11 14.19
CA CYS A 330 -3.38 39.72 14.18
C CYS A 330 -2.17 39.46 15.11
N GLN A 331 -1.56 40.53 15.67
CA GLN A 331 -0.41 40.50 16.60
C GLN A 331 -0.78 40.10 18.05
N GLU A 332 -2.02 40.28 18.51
CA GLU A 332 -2.41 40.08 19.93
C GLU A 332 -2.93 38.67 20.28
N ALA A 333 -3.03 37.75 19.32
CA ALA A 333 -3.42 36.35 19.59
C ALA A 333 -2.31 35.50 20.25
N LYS A 334 -1.30 36.17 20.83
CA LYS A 334 -0.30 35.59 21.72
C LYS A 334 -0.46 36.21 23.11
N LEU A 335 -1.40 35.68 23.87
CA LEU A 335 -1.25 35.48 25.31
C LEU A 335 -1.83 34.13 25.66
#